data_AF-A0A5M3WYG4-F1
#
_entry.id   AF-A0A5M3WYG4-F1
#
_cell.length_a   1.000
_cell.length_b   1.000
_cell.length_c   1.000
_cell.angle_alpha   90.00
_cell.angle_beta   90.00
_cell.angle_gamma   90.00
#
_symmetry.space_group_name_H-M   'P 1'
#
loop_
_entity.id
_entity.type
_entity.pdbx_description
1 polymer ?
#
loop_
_entity_poly.entity_id
_entity_poly.type
_entity_poly.pdbx_seq_one_letter_code
_entity_poly.pdbx_strand_id
1 'polypeptide(L)'
;MSVALGLQRPLVVRTVPVGDVGDLIARLPDTAPYAWVRHGEGLVGWGEAASVTVPYGPGRFAWARAWLNSVFHTADIHDQVGLPGSGPVAFGSFTFDPGSPGSTLVVPRTVLARRDGRAWLTTIGEDTLDLVTPVRTPGRIRYSDGSLTSMEWEHAVATAVKEITGGRLDKVVLARDLIATADREIDPRALLARLASRYPECYTFSVGGSVGKLLVGATPELLVRHTGRAIESLVLAGTSPTGADPADLFRSEKNQYEHACVVASVRDALTPLCETLDVPDRPELLVLPNVQHLASRVTGRLSDGASVLDVVAAMHPTAAVGGTPTATALEVIRELEDMDRGGYAGPVGWIDARGDGEWGIALRCAAITGDRARLFAGCGIMGESDPASELAEAQAKLRVMRYALEG
;
A
#
# COMPACT_ATOMS: atom_id res chain seq x y z
N MET A 1 10.56 27.15 3.99
CA MET A 1 11.28 27.06 2.70
C MET A 1 10.27 27.24 1.59
N SER A 2 10.46 28.25 0.74
CA SER A 2 9.59 28.54 -0.40
C SER A 2 9.71 27.39 -1.40
N VAL A 3 8.63 26.66 -1.59
CA VAL A 3 8.53 25.58 -2.57
C VAL A 3 8.46 26.21 -3.96
N ALA A 4 9.61 26.34 -4.63
CA ALA A 4 9.66 26.63 -6.07
C ALA A 4 9.39 25.33 -6.83
N LEU A 5 8.15 24.84 -6.82
CA LEU A 5 7.70 23.67 -7.58
C LEU A 5 6.63 24.14 -8.57
N GLY A 6 7.06 24.75 -9.66
CA GLY A 6 6.18 25.11 -10.77
C GLY A 6 6.53 24.27 -12.00
N LEU A 7 5.58 23.47 -12.49
CA LEU A 7 5.57 23.10 -13.89
C LEU A 7 5.60 24.41 -14.72
N GLN A 8 6.42 24.48 -15.77
CA GLN A 8 6.53 25.70 -16.59
C GLN A 8 5.22 26.07 -17.30
N ARG A 9 4.25 25.15 -17.34
CA ARG A 9 2.90 25.35 -17.89
C ARG A 9 1.85 24.57 -17.07
N PRO A 10 0.63 25.09 -16.93
CA PRO A 10 -0.54 24.36 -16.46
C PRO A 10 -0.69 22.98 -17.14
N LEU A 11 -1.13 21.98 -16.38
CA LEU A 11 -1.60 20.72 -16.95
C LEU A 11 -2.93 20.97 -17.68
N VAL A 12 -3.04 20.54 -18.93
CA VAL A 12 -4.32 20.50 -19.66
C VAL A 12 -4.87 19.09 -19.53
N VAL A 13 -5.99 18.94 -18.84
CA VAL A 13 -6.55 17.65 -18.46
C VAL A 13 -7.91 17.46 -19.09
N ARG A 14 -8.10 16.34 -19.77
CA ARG A 14 -9.37 15.98 -20.40
C ARG A 14 -9.81 14.61 -19.91
N THR A 15 -10.99 14.54 -19.30
CA THR A 15 -11.62 13.27 -18.92
C THR A 15 -12.91 13.07 -19.69
N VAL A 16 -13.01 11.95 -20.39
CA VAL A 16 -14.17 11.56 -21.19
C VAL A 16 -14.68 10.18 -20.80
N PRO A 17 -16.00 9.95 -20.80
CA PRO A 17 -16.54 8.61 -20.68
C PRO A 17 -16.11 7.75 -21.87
N VAL A 18 -15.85 6.47 -21.61
CA VAL A 18 -15.56 5.47 -22.66
C VAL A 18 -16.50 4.28 -22.52
N GLY A 19 -16.56 3.45 -23.56
CA GLY A 19 -17.30 2.18 -23.52
C GLY A 19 -16.67 1.16 -22.57
N ASP A 20 -17.12 -0.09 -22.64
CA ASP A 20 -16.51 -1.17 -21.86
C ASP A 20 -15.03 -1.35 -22.24
N VAL A 21 -14.18 -1.26 -21.24
CA VAL A 21 -12.71 -1.34 -21.36
C VAL A 21 -12.20 -2.76 -21.17
N GLY A 22 -13.04 -3.68 -20.69
CA GLY A 22 -12.65 -5.03 -20.28
C GLY A 22 -11.81 -5.00 -19.00
N ASP A 23 -10.77 -5.85 -18.96
CA ASP A 23 -9.81 -5.88 -17.85
C ASP A 23 -8.84 -4.68 -17.92
N LEU A 24 -8.87 -3.82 -16.91
CA LEU A 24 -7.99 -2.65 -16.79
C LEU A 24 -6.50 -3.02 -16.85
N ILE A 25 -6.08 -4.10 -16.18
CA ILE A 25 -4.67 -4.49 -16.12
C ILE A 25 -4.17 -4.94 -17.50
N ALA A 26 -5.04 -5.60 -18.27
CA ALA A 26 -4.72 -6.01 -19.64
C ALA A 26 -4.54 -4.82 -20.61
N ARG A 27 -4.93 -3.60 -20.22
CA ARG A 27 -4.74 -2.38 -21.01
C ARG A 27 -3.45 -1.64 -20.70
N LEU A 28 -2.69 -2.05 -19.68
CA LEU A 28 -1.44 -1.39 -19.30
C LEU A 28 -0.35 -1.57 -20.37
N PRO A 29 0.22 -0.48 -20.91
CA PRO A 29 1.46 -0.55 -21.66
C PRO A 29 2.66 -0.85 -20.72
N ASP A 30 3.83 -1.11 -21.28
CA ASP A 30 5.06 -1.37 -20.50
C ASP A 30 5.71 -0.08 -19.95
N THR A 31 5.25 1.09 -20.36
CA THR A 31 5.80 2.39 -19.99
C THR A 31 5.23 2.89 -18.66
N ALA A 32 6.01 2.69 -17.59
CA ALA A 32 5.70 3.18 -16.24
C ALA A 32 4.26 2.82 -15.78
N PRO A 33 3.95 1.52 -15.62
CA PRO A 33 2.59 1.06 -15.34
C PRO A 33 2.21 1.30 -13.89
N TYR A 34 1.18 2.11 -13.67
CA TYR A 34 0.56 2.35 -12.37
C TYR A 34 -0.77 1.62 -12.27
N ALA A 35 -1.06 1.05 -11.11
CA ALA A 35 -2.31 0.33 -10.89
C ALA A 35 -2.79 0.51 -9.46
N TRP A 36 -4.11 0.59 -9.32
CA TRP A 36 -4.86 0.43 -8.09
C TRP A 36 -6.21 -0.18 -8.45
N VAL A 37 -6.29 -1.51 -8.41
CA VAL A 37 -7.43 -2.28 -8.93
C VAL A 37 -7.90 -3.31 -7.90
N ARG A 38 -9.20 -3.41 -7.67
CA ARG A 38 -9.86 -4.43 -6.85
C ARG A 38 -11.17 -4.83 -7.50
N HIS A 39 -11.46 -6.13 -7.60
CA HIS A 39 -12.69 -6.62 -8.26
C HIS A 39 -12.90 -6.12 -9.71
N GLY A 40 -11.81 -5.86 -10.44
CA GLY A 40 -11.86 -5.31 -11.81
C GLY A 40 -12.23 -3.82 -11.89
N GLU A 41 -12.44 -3.16 -10.76
CA GLU A 41 -12.73 -1.73 -10.63
C GLU A 41 -11.49 -1.01 -10.07
N GLY A 42 -11.38 0.30 -10.31
CA GLY A 42 -10.25 1.12 -9.89
C GLY A 42 -9.64 1.90 -11.06
N LEU A 43 -8.32 2.07 -11.04
CA LEU A 43 -7.59 2.84 -12.03
C LEU A 43 -6.26 2.20 -12.40
N VAL A 44 -5.92 2.32 -13.68
CA VAL A 44 -4.58 2.09 -14.20
C VAL A 44 -4.10 3.36 -14.89
N GLY A 45 -2.81 3.63 -14.82
CA GLY A 45 -2.22 4.79 -15.46
C GLY A 45 -0.85 4.49 -16.05
N TRP A 46 -0.43 5.32 -16.99
CA TRP A 46 0.87 5.18 -17.64
C TRP A 46 1.38 6.51 -18.19
N GLY A 47 2.67 6.53 -18.50
CA GLY A 47 3.42 7.76 -18.81
C GLY A 47 3.47 8.72 -17.62
N GLU A 48 4.35 9.72 -17.67
CA GLU A 48 4.49 10.72 -16.59
C GLU A 48 4.26 12.13 -17.10
N ALA A 49 3.24 12.81 -16.56
CA ALA A 49 2.98 14.23 -16.78
C ALA A 49 3.75 15.08 -15.75
N ALA A 50 3.82 14.59 -14.52
CA ALA A 50 4.64 15.15 -13.45
C ALA A 50 5.00 14.04 -12.45
N SER A 51 6.20 14.11 -11.87
CA SER A 51 6.60 13.20 -10.80
C SER A 51 7.54 13.92 -9.83
N VAL A 52 7.57 13.44 -8.59
CA VAL A 52 8.45 14.00 -7.57
C VAL A 52 8.87 12.96 -6.55
N THR A 53 10.11 13.08 -6.08
CA THR A 53 10.58 12.41 -4.87
C THR A 53 10.25 13.30 -3.68
N VAL A 54 9.40 12.83 -2.79
CA VAL A 54 9.01 13.55 -1.58
C VAL A 54 10.19 13.53 -0.60
N PRO A 55 10.58 14.68 -0.02
CA PRO A 55 11.61 14.73 1.01
C PRO A 55 11.26 13.82 2.20
N TYR A 56 12.25 13.10 2.71
CA TYR A 56 12.09 12.35 3.95
C TYR A 56 11.93 13.31 5.14
N GLY A 57 11.35 12.81 6.21
CA GLY A 57 11.13 13.52 7.46
C GLY A 57 9.67 13.53 7.93
N PRO A 58 9.42 14.10 9.12
CA PRO A 58 8.07 14.16 9.70
C PRO A 58 7.10 15.02 8.87
N GLY A 59 7.60 16.03 8.14
CA GLY A 59 6.80 16.92 7.30
C GLY A 59 6.44 16.39 5.91
N ARG A 60 6.80 15.14 5.57
CA ARG A 60 6.70 14.62 4.19
C ARG A 60 5.28 14.63 3.61
N PHE A 61 4.27 14.33 4.41
CA PHE A 61 2.88 14.34 3.96
C PHE A 61 2.34 15.77 3.72
N ALA A 62 2.69 16.70 4.60
CA ALA A 62 2.35 18.12 4.41
C ALA A 62 3.04 18.70 3.18
N TRP A 63 4.30 18.32 2.93
CA TRP A 63 5.03 18.69 1.73
C TRP A 63 4.39 18.10 0.47
N ALA A 64 4.04 16.81 0.50
CA ALA A 64 3.34 16.12 -0.59
C ALA A 64 2.02 16.82 -0.94
N ARG A 65 1.22 17.20 0.07
CA ARG A 65 0.00 17.99 -0.11
C ARG A 65 0.27 19.33 -0.79
N ALA A 66 1.33 20.04 -0.38
CA ALA A 66 1.69 21.31 -0.99
C ALA A 66 2.11 21.17 -2.46
N TRP A 67 2.85 20.12 -2.80
CA TRP A 67 3.21 19.81 -4.19
C TRP A 67 1.99 19.44 -5.03
N LEU A 68 1.09 18.60 -4.51
CA LEU A 68 -0.15 18.25 -5.22
C LEU A 68 -0.99 19.49 -5.50
N ASN A 69 -1.13 20.38 -4.51
CA ASN A 69 -1.82 21.66 -4.69
C ASN A 69 -1.15 22.51 -5.77
N SER A 70 0.19 22.59 -5.81
CA SER A 70 0.87 23.38 -6.86
C SER A 70 0.72 22.77 -8.26
N VAL A 71 0.50 21.46 -8.37
CA VAL A 71 0.29 20.77 -9.65
C VAL A 71 -1.17 20.84 -10.11
N PHE A 72 -2.13 20.54 -9.24
CA PHE A 72 -3.55 20.44 -9.60
C PHE A 72 -4.29 21.78 -9.57
N HIS A 73 -3.94 22.71 -8.68
CA HIS A 73 -4.67 23.98 -8.57
C HIS A 73 -4.59 24.85 -9.83
N THR A 74 -3.47 24.76 -10.55
CA THR A 74 -3.26 25.52 -11.79
C THR A 74 -3.70 24.77 -13.04
N ALA A 75 -4.20 23.54 -12.93
CA ALA A 75 -4.56 22.72 -14.08
C ALA A 75 -5.86 23.21 -14.74
N ASP A 76 -5.89 23.17 -16.07
CA ASP A 76 -7.09 23.38 -16.88
C ASP A 76 -7.82 22.03 -17.03
N ILE A 77 -8.89 21.83 -16.26
CA ILE A 77 -9.56 20.51 -16.10
C ILE A 77 -10.91 20.51 -16.80
N HIS A 78 -11.03 19.72 -17.86
CA HIS A 78 -12.28 19.39 -18.54
C HIS A 78 -12.71 17.96 -18.20
N ASP A 79 -13.47 17.79 -17.12
CA ASP A 79 -13.93 16.49 -16.64
C ASP A 79 -15.45 16.30 -16.85
N GLN A 80 -15.82 15.45 -17.83
CA GLN A 80 -17.21 15.13 -18.13
C GLN A 80 -17.81 14.04 -17.22
N VAL A 81 -16.99 13.40 -16.39
CA VAL A 81 -17.38 12.19 -15.64
C VAL A 81 -17.75 12.54 -14.20
N GLY A 82 -16.94 13.36 -13.54
CA GLY A 82 -17.24 13.90 -12.21
C GLY A 82 -17.34 12.85 -11.09
N LEU A 83 -16.59 11.74 -11.18
CA LEU A 83 -16.56 10.67 -10.18
C LEU A 83 -15.18 10.57 -9.54
N PRO A 84 -15.04 10.13 -8.27
CA PRO A 84 -13.72 9.95 -7.64
C PRO A 84 -12.75 9.20 -8.57
N GLY A 85 -11.55 9.75 -8.78
CA GLY A 85 -10.56 9.22 -9.74
C GLY A 85 -10.71 9.71 -11.19
N SER A 86 -11.71 10.54 -11.51
CA SER A 86 -11.75 11.35 -12.75
C SER A 86 -10.96 12.66 -12.61
N GLY A 87 -10.59 13.29 -13.72
CA GLY A 87 -9.62 14.39 -13.71
C GLY A 87 -8.19 13.87 -13.46
N PRO A 88 -7.24 14.76 -13.12
CA PRO A 88 -5.87 14.35 -12.87
C PRO A 88 -5.78 13.64 -11.52
N VAL A 89 -5.03 12.54 -11.49
CA VAL A 89 -4.77 11.75 -10.28
C VAL A 89 -3.27 11.61 -10.08
N ALA A 90 -2.84 11.54 -8.83
CA ALA A 90 -1.48 11.19 -8.46
C ALA A 90 -1.49 9.82 -7.80
N PHE A 91 -0.69 8.89 -8.31
CA PHE A 91 -0.32 7.68 -7.59
C PHE A 91 0.82 7.99 -6.63
N GLY A 92 0.84 7.34 -5.47
CA GLY A 92 1.84 7.60 -4.45
C GLY A 92 2.27 6.37 -3.68
N SER A 93 3.54 6.36 -3.28
CA SER A 93 4.11 5.41 -2.33
C SER A 93 4.97 6.20 -1.36
N PHE A 94 4.68 6.06 -0.07
CA PHE A 94 5.47 6.66 1.00
C PHE A 94 6.30 5.60 1.70
N THR A 95 7.48 5.99 2.17
CA THR A 95 8.36 5.11 2.95
C THR A 95 7.77 4.83 4.33
N PHE A 96 8.00 3.61 4.82
CA PHE A 96 7.60 3.19 6.16
C PHE A 96 8.23 4.09 7.21
N ASP A 97 9.56 4.21 7.20
CA ASP A 97 10.27 5.06 8.14
C ASP A 97 10.28 6.51 7.65
N PRO A 98 9.90 7.49 8.50
CA PRO A 98 10.04 8.91 8.16
C PRO A 98 11.48 9.31 7.79
N GLY A 99 12.52 8.63 8.30
CA GLY A 99 13.91 8.91 7.99
C GLY A 99 14.39 8.37 6.64
N SER A 100 13.63 7.47 6.00
CA SER A 100 14.05 6.81 4.76
C SER A 100 13.68 7.63 3.52
N PRO A 101 14.60 7.82 2.56
CA PRO A 101 14.29 8.42 1.26
C PRO A 101 13.52 7.44 0.36
N GLY A 102 12.87 7.97 -0.68
CA GLY A 102 12.22 7.14 -1.71
C GLY A 102 10.69 7.21 -1.73
N SER A 103 10.09 8.06 -0.89
CA SER A 103 8.68 8.44 -1.05
C SER A 103 8.49 9.14 -2.40
N THR A 104 7.44 8.81 -3.14
CA THR A 104 7.19 9.34 -4.49
C THR A 104 5.72 9.63 -4.73
N LEU A 105 5.47 10.66 -5.55
CA LEU A 105 4.18 10.92 -6.17
C LEU A 105 4.36 11.05 -7.67
N VAL A 106 3.42 10.49 -8.44
CA VAL A 106 3.43 10.53 -9.90
C VAL A 106 2.04 10.81 -10.42
N VAL A 107 1.94 11.81 -11.28
CA VAL A 107 0.75 12.14 -12.06
C VAL A 107 0.91 11.51 -13.45
N PRO A 108 0.16 10.46 -13.79
CA PRO A 108 0.28 9.82 -15.09
C PRO A 108 -0.17 10.71 -16.23
N ARG A 109 0.31 10.47 -17.45
CA ARG A 109 -0.23 11.16 -18.64
C ARG A 109 -1.61 10.64 -19.01
N THR A 110 -1.81 9.34 -18.83
CA THR A 110 -3.06 8.68 -19.19
C THR A 110 -3.54 7.86 -18.02
N VAL A 111 -4.84 7.94 -17.73
CA VAL A 111 -5.51 7.13 -16.70
C VAL A 111 -6.75 6.50 -17.33
N LEU A 112 -6.82 5.18 -17.29
CA LEU A 112 -8.00 4.42 -17.62
C LEU A 112 -8.60 3.90 -16.32
N ALA A 113 -9.86 4.21 -16.07
CA ALA A 113 -10.49 3.87 -14.80
C ALA A 113 -11.91 3.36 -15.01
N ARG A 114 -12.36 2.59 -14.02
CA ARG A 114 -13.69 2.01 -13.94
C ARG A 114 -14.18 2.07 -12.49
N ARG A 115 -15.37 2.61 -12.29
CA ARG A 115 -16.06 2.64 -10.99
C ARG A 115 -17.55 2.55 -11.19
N ASP A 116 -18.21 1.70 -10.42
CA ASP A 116 -19.67 1.52 -10.41
C ASP A 116 -20.24 1.28 -11.82
N GLY A 117 -19.53 0.47 -12.62
CA GLY A 117 -19.92 0.13 -13.98
C GLY A 117 -19.73 1.24 -15.03
N ARG A 118 -19.14 2.38 -14.65
CA ARG A 118 -18.78 3.48 -15.57
C ARG A 118 -17.28 3.45 -15.82
N ALA A 119 -16.86 3.56 -17.08
CA ALA A 119 -15.46 3.65 -17.47
C ALA A 119 -15.14 5.02 -18.08
N TRP A 120 -13.91 5.49 -17.88
CA TRP A 120 -13.43 6.75 -18.45
C TRP A 120 -11.94 6.73 -18.74
N LEU A 121 -11.55 7.63 -19.64
CA LEU A 121 -10.17 7.92 -19.97
C LEU A 121 -9.88 9.38 -19.59
N THR A 122 -8.84 9.58 -18.78
CA THR A 122 -8.23 10.89 -18.58
C THR A 122 -6.92 10.97 -19.33
N THR A 123 -6.71 12.05 -20.10
CA THR A 123 -5.42 12.38 -20.71
C THR A 123 -4.93 13.75 -20.26
N ILE A 124 -3.61 13.89 -20.11
CA ILE A 124 -2.91 15.11 -19.70
C ILE A 124 -1.90 15.50 -20.78
N GLY A 125 -2.11 16.66 -21.40
CA GLY A 125 -1.32 17.13 -22.55
C GLY A 125 -1.81 16.56 -23.87
N GLU A 126 -0.88 16.30 -24.81
CA GLU A 126 -1.21 15.73 -26.12
C GLU A 126 -1.46 14.22 -26.03
N ASP A 127 -2.48 13.74 -26.76
CA ASP A 127 -2.82 12.32 -26.85
C ASP A 127 -1.67 11.54 -27.51
N THR A 128 -0.91 10.79 -26.72
CA THR A 128 0.04 9.81 -27.23
C THR A 128 -0.60 8.43 -27.23
N LEU A 129 -0.62 7.77 -28.40
CA LEU A 129 -1.01 6.38 -28.50
C LEU A 129 0.14 5.50 -28.01
N ASP A 130 0.04 5.01 -26.77
CA ASP A 130 0.93 3.98 -26.27
C ASP A 130 0.47 2.60 -26.77
N LEU A 131 1.36 1.88 -27.46
CA LEU A 131 1.05 0.55 -27.96
C LEU A 131 1.16 -0.47 -26.82
N VAL A 132 0.10 -1.24 -26.60
CA VAL A 132 0.14 -2.38 -25.67
C VAL A 132 1.04 -3.47 -26.27
N THR A 133 2.18 -3.69 -25.64
CA THR A 133 3.11 -4.78 -26.00
C THR A 133 2.74 -6.08 -25.28
N PRO A 134 3.04 -7.26 -25.85
CA PRO A 134 2.83 -8.53 -25.18
C PRO A 134 3.52 -8.60 -23.81
N VAL A 135 2.80 -9.08 -22.79
CA VAL A 135 3.31 -9.25 -21.43
C VAL A 135 4.39 -10.33 -21.40
N ARG A 136 5.52 -10.03 -20.75
CA ARG A 136 6.66 -10.95 -20.64
C ARG A 136 6.67 -11.65 -19.27
N THR A 137 6.83 -12.97 -19.24
CA THR A 137 6.99 -13.69 -17.97
C THR A 137 8.42 -13.60 -17.44
N PRO A 138 8.66 -13.56 -16.11
CA PRO A 138 10.00 -13.48 -15.53
C PRO A 138 10.97 -14.64 -15.87
N GLY A 139 10.47 -15.80 -16.30
CA GLY A 139 11.29 -17.00 -16.52
C GLY A 139 11.59 -17.73 -15.21
N ARG A 140 12.76 -18.37 -15.09
CA ARG A 140 13.15 -19.06 -13.85
C ARG A 140 13.52 -18.04 -12.78
N ILE A 141 13.08 -18.29 -11.55
CA ILE A 141 13.42 -17.47 -10.38
C ILE A 141 14.38 -18.24 -9.48
N ARG A 142 15.40 -17.54 -8.98
CA ARG A 142 16.29 -17.99 -7.90
C ARG A 142 16.08 -17.11 -6.67
N TYR A 143 16.09 -17.71 -5.49
CA TYR A 143 15.94 -16.98 -4.23
C TYR A 143 17.21 -17.02 -3.41
N SER A 144 17.49 -15.92 -2.72
CA SER A 144 18.45 -15.85 -1.62
C SER A 144 17.81 -15.13 -0.44
N ASP A 145 18.40 -15.29 0.74
CA ASP A 145 18.08 -14.43 1.87
C ASP A 145 18.34 -12.95 1.51
N GLY A 146 17.60 -12.08 2.20
CA GLY A 146 17.74 -10.63 2.10
C GLY A 146 18.72 -10.09 3.12
N SER A 147 18.25 -9.23 4.00
CA SER A 147 19.05 -8.62 5.06
C SER A 147 19.47 -9.63 6.14
N LEU A 148 18.52 -10.44 6.62
CA LEU A 148 18.79 -11.48 7.62
C LEU A 148 18.48 -12.86 7.05
N THR A 149 19.29 -13.85 7.42
CA THR A 149 18.96 -15.26 7.23
C THR A 149 17.75 -15.64 8.09
N SER A 150 17.14 -16.79 7.79
CA SER A 150 16.01 -17.29 8.61
C SER A 150 16.37 -17.47 10.09
N MET A 151 17.59 -17.94 10.38
CA MET A 151 18.07 -18.15 11.75
C MET A 151 18.31 -16.82 12.48
N GLU A 152 18.91 -15.83 11.82
CA GLU A 152 19.13 -14.50 12.40
C GLU A 152 17.79 -13.79 12.66
N TRP A 153 16.82 -13.94 11.76
CA TRP A 153 15.50 -13.37 11.96
C TRP A 153 14.74 -14.03 13.13
N GLU A 154 14.84 -15.35 13.30
CA GLU A 154 14.30 -16.02 14.50
C GLU A 154 14.95 -15.49 15.79
N HIS A 155 16.25 -15.18 15.76
CA HIS A 155 16.94 -14.55 16.89
C HIS A 155 16.43 -13.13 17.16
N ALA A 156 16.16 -12.34 16.12
CA ALA A 156 15.54 -11.02 16.23
C ALA A 156 14.13 -11.12 16.86
N VAL A 157 13.32 -12.09 16.44
CA VAL A 157 12.01 -12.37 17.06
C VAL A 157 12.15 -12.73 18.54
N ALA A 158 13.07 -13.64 18.89
CA ALA A 158 13.32 -14.00 20.28
C ALA A 158 13.77 -12.80 21.13
N THR A 159 14.49 -11.85 20.52
CA THR A 159 14.90 -10.60 21.18
C THR A 159 13.71 -9.67 21.39
N ALA A 160 12.86 -9.46 20.38
CA ALA A 160 11.65 -8.67 20.51
C ALA A 160 10.70 -9.23 21.60
N VAL A 161 10.57 -10.55 21.73
CA VAL A 161 9.82 -11.20 22.82
C VAL A 161 10.39 -10.83 24.19
N LYS A 162 11.72 -10.78 24.36
CA LYS A 162 12.36 -10.35 25.61
C LYS A 162 12.09 -8.87 25.92
N GLU A 163 12.12 -8.00 24.92
CA GLU A 163 11.80 -6.58 25.08
C GLU A 163 10.35 -6.37 25.53
N ILE A 164 9.41 -7.15 24.96
CA ILE A 164 7.99 -7.11 25.31
C ILE A 164 7.75 -7.64 26.73
N THR A 165 8.28 -8.82 27.04
CA THR A 165 8.14 -9.41 28.39
C THR A 165 8.88 -8.61 29.46
N GLY A 166 9.91 -7.85 29.09
CA GLY A 166 10.58 -6.86 29.93
C GLY A 166 9.81 -5.54 30.10
N GLY A 167 8.70 -5.35 29.39
CA GLY A 167 7.81 -4.19 29.52
C GLY A 167 8.24 -2.94 28.76
N ARG A 168 9.19 -3.05 27.80
CA ARG A 168 9.59 -1.90 26.98
C ARG A 168 8.48 -1.48 26.01
N LEU A 169 7.69 -2.43 25.53
CA LEU A 169 6.59 -2.25 24.58
C LEU A 169 5.61 -3.43 24.67
N ASP A 170 4.38 -3.26 24.19
CA ASP A 170 3.35 -4.31 24.20
C ASP A 170 3.37 -5.18 22.94
N LYS A 171 3.73 -4.57 21.80
CA LYS A 171 3.71 -5.19 20.47
C LYS A 171 4.76 -4.56 19.55
N VAL A 172 5.39 -5.37 18.71
CA VAL A 172 6.16 -4.89 17.56
C VAL A 172 5.92 -5.79 16.35
N VAL A 173 5.87 -5.23 15.15
CA VAL A 173 5.82 -6.01 13.92
C VAL A 173 7.22 -6.05 13.33
N LEU A 174 7.84 -7.24 13.31
CA LEU A 174 9.12 -7.45 12.65
C LEU A 174 8.90 -8.01 11.25
N ALA A 175 9.65 -7.48 10.30
CA ALA A 175 9.65 -7.84 8.90
C ALA A 175 10.94 -8.57 8.54
N ARG A 176 10.85 -9.38 7.49
CA ARG A 176 11.97 -9.98 6.77
C ARG A 176 11.77 -9.82 5.27
N ASP A 177 12.86 -9.92 4.56
CA ASP A 177 12.90 -9.86 3.11
C ASP A 177 13.53 -11.11 2.49
N LEU A 178 13.24 -11.29 1.19
CA LEU A 178 13.89 -12.26 0.32
C LEU A 178 14.24 -11.57 -1.00
N ILE A 179 15.36 -11.98 -1.58
CA ILE A 179 15.76 -11.52 -2.91
C ILE A 179 15.39 -12.60 -3.92
N ALA A 180 14.55 -12.25 -4.88
CA ALA A 180 14.29 -13.03 -6.08
C ALA A 180 15.08 -12.45 -7.25
N THR A 181 15.80 -13.31 -7.97
CA THR A 181 16.51 -12.97 -9.20
C THR A 181 15.94 -13.80 -10.34
N ALA A 182 15.37 -13.12 -11.33
CA ALA A 182 14.84 -13.70 -12.54
C ALA A 182 15.94 -13.90 -13.59
N ASP A 183 15.67 -14.72 -14.62
CA ASP A 183 16.58 -14.86 -15.77
C ASP A 183 16.44 -13.69 -16.77
N ARG A 184 15.42 -12.84 -16.61
CA ARG A 184 15.06 -11.74 -17.51
C ARG A 184 14.49 -10.57 -16.69
N GLU A 185 14.41 -9.40 -17.31
CA GLU A 185 13.69 -8.26 -16.72
C GLU A 185 12.27 -8.65 -16.34
N ILE A 186 11.86 -8.26 -15.13
CA ILE A 186 10.54 -8.56 -14.59
C ILE A 186 9.56 -7.54 -15.17
N ASP A 187 8.61 -8.03 -15.98
CA ASP A 187 7.48 -7.23 -16.42
C ASP A 187 6.41 -7.20 -15.30
N PRO A 188 6.16 -6.04 -14.68
CA PRO A 188 5.23 -5.94 -13.56
C PRO A 188 3.80 -6.31 -13.95
N ARG A 189 3.43 -6.20 -15.24
CA ARG A 189 2.08 -6.53 -15.72
C ARG A 189 1.77 -8.01 -15.56
N ALA A 190 2.78 -8.88 -15.67
CA ALA A 190 2.61 -10.32 -15.41
C ALA A 190 2.23 -10.58 -13.94
N LEU A 191 2.87 -9.88 -13.01
CA LEU A 191 2.61 -9.98 -11.59
C LEU A 191 1.22 -9.42 -11.25
N LEU A 192 0.89 -8.23 -11.77
CA LEU A 192 -0.42 -7.60 -11.58
C LEU A 192 -1.57 -8.51 -12.03
N ALA A 193 -1.48 -9.09 -13.22
CA ALA A 193 -2.53 -9.97 -13.75
C ALA A 193 -2.72 -11.24 -12.89
N ARG A 194 -1.61 -11.88 -12.47
CA ARG A 194 -1.64 -13.05 -11.59
C ARG A 194 -2.23 -12.71 -10.21
N LEU A 195 -1.81 -11.60 -9.64
CA LEU A 195 -2.27 -11.12 -8.33
C LEU A 195 -3.76 -10.79 -8.34
N ALA A 196 -4.23 -10.01 -9.32
CA ALA A 196 -5.63 -9.64 -9.44
C ALA A 196 -6.55 -10.86 -9.66
N SER A 197 -6.09 -11.84 -10.43
CA SER A 197 -6.82 -13.09 -10.66
C SER A 197 -6.90 -13.96 -9.41
N ARG A 198 -5.77 -14.13 -8.69
CA ARG A 198 -5.70 -15.04 -7.53
C ARG A 198 -6.25 -14.44 -6.24
N TYR A 199 -6.12 -13.12 -6.06
CA TYR A 199 -6.48 -12.38 -4.85
C TYR A 199 -7.47 -11.24 -5.17
N PRO A 200 -8.67 -11.53 -5.68
CA PRO A 200 -9.63 -10.51 -6.12
C PRO A 200 -10.09 -9.59 -4.98
N GLU A 201 -10.06 -10.08 -3.73
CA GLU A 201 -10.37 -9.29 -2.54
C GLU A 201 -9.31 -8.25 -2.17
N CYS A 202 -8.11 -8.33 -2.73
CA CYS A 202 -7.03 -7.38 -2.47
C CYS A 202 -7.04 -6.23 -3.48
N TYR A 203 -6.48 -5.10 -3.06
CA TYR A 203 -6.08 -4.03 -3.97
C TYR A 203 -4.75 -4.43 -4.63
N THR A 204 -4.82 -4.78 -5.90
CA THR A 204 -3.64 -5.03 -6.74
C THR A 204 -3.08 -3.69 -7.20
N PHE A 205 -1.80 -3.45 -6.93
CA PHE A 205 -1.19 -2.14 -7.14
C PHE A 205 0.19 -2.21 -7.77
N SER A 206 0.52 -1.17 -8.51
CA SER A 206 1.89 -0.83 -8.91
C SER A 206 2.12 0.68 -8.79
N VAL A 207 3.17 1.09 -8.07
CA VAL A 207 3.52 2.50 -7.91
C VAL A 207 5.04 2.65 -7.84
N GLY A 208 5.59 3.67 -8.50
CA GLY A 208 7.01 4.00 -8.48
C GLY A 208 7.29 5.22 -9.37
N GLY A 209 8.40 5.91 -9.17
CA GLY A 209 8.84 6.96 -10.10
C GLY A 209 9.55 6.38 -11.31
N SER A 210 9.67 7.19 -12.37
CA SER A 210 10.48 6.91 -13.57
C SER A 210 11.95 6.60 -13.26
N VAL A 211 12.44 7.02 -12.09
CA VAL A 211 13.74 6.64 -11.55
C VAL A 211 13.55 5.96 -10.20
N GLY A 212 13.99 4.70 -10.09
CA GLY A 212 14.01 3.98 -8.82
C GLY A 212 13.35 2.61 -8.89
N LYS A 213 12.80 2.18 -7.77
CA LYS A 213 12.17 0.86 -7.60
C LYS A 213 10.68 0.98 -7.87
N LEU A 214 10.11 0.03 -8.63
CA LEU A 214 8.67 -0.10 -8.78
C LEU A 214 8.14 -1.02 -7.68
N LEU A 215 7.22 -0.54 -6.86
CA LEU A 215 6.55 -1.35 -5.86
C LEU A 215 5.33 -2.01 -6.49
N VAL A 216 5.23 -3.34 -6.43
CA VAL A 216 4.11 -4.12 -6.98
C VAL A 216 3.60 -5.07 -5.91
N GLY A 217 2.27 -5.15 -5.72
CA GLY A 217 1.70 -6.04 -4.71
C GLY A 217 0.19 -6.18 -4.76
N ALA A 218 -0.34 -6.91 -3.77
CA ALA A 218 -1.76 -7.11 -3.58
C ALA A 218 -2.10 -6.96 -2.10
N THR A 219 -2.45 -5.74 -1.67
CA THR A 219 -2.73 -5.48 -0.26
C THR A 219 -4.18 -5.76 0.09
N PRO A 220 -4.45 -6.51 1.18
CA PRO A 220 -5.80 -6.65 1.71
C PRO A 220 -6.20 -5.48 2.61
N GLU A 221 -5.26 -4.61 3.01
CA GLU A 221 -5.45 -3.64 4.09
C GLU A 221 -5.57 -2.22 3.54
N LEU A 222 -6.79 -1.68 3.63
CA LEU A 222 -7.10 -0.30 3.27
C LEU A 222 -6.81 0.60 4.48
N LEU A 223 -5.75 1.40 4.39
CA LEU A 223 -5.42 2.40 5.41
C LEU A 223 -6.54 3.44 5.49
N VAL A 224 -6.90 4.04 4.35
CA VAL A 224 -8.03 4.96 4.24
C VAL A 224 -8.54 5.05 2.80
N ARG A 225 -9.85 5.00 2.62
CA ARG A 225 -10.57 5.56 1.47
C ARG A 225 -11.20 6.87 1.90
N HIS A 226 -11.07 7.91 1.07
CA HIS A 226 -11.67 9.22 1.28
C HIS A 226 -12.54 9.59 0.07
N THR A 227 -13.80 9.96 0.32
CA THR A 227 -14.73 10.44 -0.70
C THR A 227 -15.58 11.58 -0.17
N GLY A 228 -15.35 12.79 -0.69
CA GLY A 228 -15.92 14.04 -0.22
C GLY A 228 -15.46 14.37 1.20
N ARG A 229 -16.21 13.89 2.20
CA ARG A 229 -15.85 13.97 3.62
C ARG A 229 -15.92 12.62 4.32
N ALA A 230 -16.43 11.59 3.65
CA ALA A 230 -16.54 10.25 4.20
C ALA A 230 -15.18 9.57 4.16
N ILE A 231 -14.84 8.89 5.26
CA ILE A 231 -13.68 8.01 5.32
C ILE A 231 -14.08 6.58 5.69
N GLU A 232 -13.31 5.63 5.18
CA GLU A 232 -13.39 4.22 5.51
C GLU A 232 -11.97 3.68 5.70
N SER A 233 -11.75 2.91 6.76
CA SER A 233 -10.51 2.16 7.00
C SER A 233 -10.86 0.69 7.28
N LEU A 234 -10.03 -0.23 6.78
CA LEU A 234 -10.17 -1.66 7.03
C LEU A 234 -8.98 -2.13 7.86
N VAL A 235 -9.21 -2.30 9.16
CA VAL A 235 -8.20 -2.75 10.12
C VAL A 235 -8.07 -4.26 10.06
N LEU A 236 -6.86 -4.78 9.85
CA LEU A 236 -6.57 -6.21 9.84
C LEU A 236 -5.48 -6.54 10.86
N ALA A 237 -5.77 -7.45 11.78
CA ALA A 237 -4.82 -7.95 12.77
C ALA A 237 -5.35 -9.25 13.39
N GLY A 238 -4.46 -10.15 13.79
CA GLY A 238 -4.80 -11.53 14.07
C GLY A 238 -4.90 -12.35 12.78
N THR A 239 -4.15 -13.45 12.72
CA THR A 239 -4.00 -14.25 11.50
C THR A 239 -4.11 -15.73 11.83
N SER A 240 -4.77 -16.49 10.96
CA SER A 240 -4.66 -17.96 10.96
C SER A 240 -4.59 -18.49 9.53
N PRO A 241 -4.06 -19.71 9.31
CA PRO A 241 -4.06 -20.35 8.00
C PRO A 241 -5.49 -20.54 7.47
N THR A 242 -5.67 -20.40 6.14
CA THR A 242 -6.95 -20.75 5.51
C THR A 242 -7.29 -22.22 5.76
N GLY A 243 -8.52 -22.50 6.19
CA GLY A 243 -9.01 -23.85 6.49
C GLY A 243 -8.92 -24.27 7.95
N ALA A 244 -8.26 -23.47 8.81
CA ALA A 244 -8.42 -23.60 10.27
C ALA A 244 -9.85 -23.17 10.67
N ASP A 245 -10.39 -23.73 11.76
CA ASP A 245 -11.71 -23.34 12.28
C ASP A 245 -11.67 -21.84 12.64
N PRO A 246 -12.47 -20.98 12.00
CA PRO A 246 -12.52 -19.56 12.33
C PRO A 246 -12.82 -19.31 13.81
N ALA A 247 -13.55 -20.21 14.47
CA ALA A 247 -13.86 -20.08 15.89
C ALA A 247 -12.61 -20.07 16.78
N ASP A 248 -11.51 -20.72 16.35
CA ASP A 248 -10.24 -20.69 17.08
C ASP A 248 -9.58 -19.32 17.01
N LEU A 249 -9.65 -18.65 15.85
CA LEU A 249 -9.16 -17.29 15.69
C LEU A 249 -9.95 -16.31 16.56
N PHE A 250 -11.27 -16.44 16.61
CA PHE A 250 -12.12 -15.62 17.47
C PHE A 250 -11.96 -15.91 18.96
N ARG A 251 -11.60 -17.13 19.37
CA ARG A 251 -11.39 -17.47 20.80
C ARG A 251 -9.97 -17.20 21.30
N SER A 252 -9.03 -17.01 20.39
CA SER A 252 -7.63 -16.72 20.74
C SER A 252 -7.49 -15.36 21.40
N GLU A 253 -7.16 -15.36 22.70
CA GLU A 253 -6.91 -14.14 23.48
C GLU A 253 -5.77 -13.31 22.86
N LYS A 254 -4.70 -13.98 22.40
CA LYS A 254 -3.61 -13.36 21.63
C LYS A 254 -4.13 -12.53 20.46
N ASN A 255 -4.88 -13.17 19.55
CA ASN A 255 -5.33 -12.54 18.32
C ASN A 255 -6.35 -11.44 18.59
N GLN A 256 -7.25 -11.63 19.56
CA GLN A 256 -8.20 -10.59 19.98
C GLN A 256 -7.48 -9.36 20.57
N TYR A 257 -6.50 -9.58 21.45
CA TYR A 257 -5.73 -8.51 22.05
C TYR A 257 -4.89 -7.77 20.99
N GLU A 258 -4.21 -8.50 20.11
CA GLU A 258 -3.49 -7.91 18.98
C GLU A 258 -4.42 -7.04 18.14
N HIS A 259 -5.62 -7.54 17.81
CA HIS A 259 -6.61 -6.80 17.04
C HIS A 259 -7.08 -5.53 17.77
N ALA A 260 -7.36 -5.63 19.07
CA ALA A 260 -7.77 -4.49 19.89
C ALA A 260 -6.71 -3.39 19.95
N CYS A 261 -5.42 -3.73 20.03
CA CYS A 261 -4.32 -2.75 19.96
C CYS A 261 -4.34 -1.98 18.63
N VAL A 262 -4.58 -2.66 17.50
CA VAL A 262 -4.63 -2.00 16.20
C VAL A 262 -5.87 -1.11 16.06
N VAL A 263 -7.05 -1.60 16.45
CA VAL A 263 -8.29 -0.81 16.43
C VAL A 263 -8.14 0.44 17.31
N ALA A 264 -7.54 0.32 18.50
CA ALA A 264 -7.25 1.45 19.36
C ALA A 264 -6.33 2.47 18.67
N SER A 265 -5.23 2.01 18.05
CA SER A 265 -4.32 2.92 17.33
C SER A 265 -5.01 3.71 16.22
N VAL A 266 -5.92 3.07 15.48
CA VAL A 266 -6.70 3.72 14.41
C VAL A 266 -7.72 4.71 14.97
N ARG A 267 -8.47 4.31 16.01
CA ARG A 267 -9.42 5.19 16.69
C ARG A 267 -8.73 6.45 17.22
N ASP A 268 -7.63 6.28 17.92
CA ASP A 268 -6.94 7.38 18.59
C ASP A 268 -6.31 8.34 17.56
N ALA A 269 -5.83 7.82 16.43
CA ALA A 269 -5.33 8.63 15.31
C ALA A 269 -6.45 9.40 14.57
N LEU A 270 -7.63 8.79 14.39
CA LEU A 270 -8.73 9.38 13.60
C LEU A 270 -9.63 10.31 14.41
N THR A 271 -9.79 10.09 15.71
CA THR A 271 -10.68 10.86 16.58
C THR A 271 -10.45 12.38 16.49
N PRO A 272 -9.22 12.91 16.47
CA PRO A 272 -8.98 14.35 16.35
C PRO A 272 -9.32 14.94 14.98
N LEU A 273 -9.44 14.10 13.94
CA LEU A 273 -9.65 14.51 12.55
C LEU A 273 -11.10 14.36 12.08
N CYS A 274 -11.96 13.70 12.87
CA CYS A 274 -13.32 13.35 12.48
C CYS A 274 -14.37 14.06 13.32
N GLU A 275 -15.46 14.51 12.68
CA GLU A 275 -16.66 14.98 13.37
C GLU A 275 -17.49 13.81 13.90
N THR A 276 -17.49 12.69 13.17
CA THR A 276 -18.13 11.43 13.57
C THR A 276 -17.21 10.28 13.21
N LEU A 277 -17.05 9.32 14.12
CA LEU A 277 -16.28 8.11 13.91
C LEU A 277 -17.06 6.92 14.47
N ASP A 278 -17.28 5.91 13.65
CA ASP A 278 -17.90 4.64 14.00
C ASP A 278 -16.83 3.55 13.97
N VAL A 279 -16.58 2.97 15.14
CA VAL A 279 -15.60 1.91 15.35
C VAL A 279 -16.37 0.70 15.88
N PRO A 280 -16.40 -0.43 15.15
CA PRO A 280 -17.18 -1.59 15.57
C PRO A 280 -16.62 -2.21 16.85
N ASP A 281 -17.50 -2.67 17.73
CA ASP A 281 -17.12 -3.33 18.99
C ASP A 281 -16.50 -4.71 18.80
N ARG A 282 -16.77 -5.36 17.65
CA ARG A 282 -16.33 -6.73 17.36
C ARG A 282 -15.83 -6.85 15.92
N PRO A 283 -14.74 -7.61 15.69
CA PRO A 283 -14.28 -7.87 14.34
C PRO A 283 -15.19 -8.86 13.60
N GLU A 284 -15.13 -8.80 12.27
CA GLU A 284 -15.63 -9.81 11.34
C GLU A 284 -14.47 -10.70 10.82
N LEU A 285 -14.79 -11.79 10.13
CA LEU A 285 -13.80 -12.66 9.51
C LEU A 285 -13.59 -12.24 8.05
N LEU A 286 -12.34 -11.93 7.68
CA LEU A 286 -11.93 -11.79 6.28
C LEU A 286 -11.13 -13.01 5.84
N VAL A 287 -11.62 -13.76 4.86
CA VAL A 287 -10.94 -14.95 4.33
C VAL A 287 -10.23 -14.59 3.02
N LEU A 288 -8.93 -14.84 2.97
CA LEU A 288 -8.10 -14.76 1.77
C LEU A 288 -7.65 -16.17 1.35
N PRO A 289 -7.12 -16.35 0.13
CA PRO A 289 -6.68 -17.66 -0.35
C PRO A 289 -5.65 -18.41 0.51
N ASN A 290 -4.84 -17.68 1.28
CA ASN A 290 -3.70 -18.25 2.02
C ASN A 290 -3.81 -18.09 3.54
N VAL A 291 -4.57 -17.10 3.99
CA VAL A 291 -4.77 -16.73 5.40
C VAL A 291 -6.18 -16.21 5.60
N GLN A 292 -6.64 -16.20 6.85
CA GLN A 292 -7.83 -15.48 7.28
C GLN A 292 -7.46 -14.50 8.42
N HIS A 293 -8.18 -13.38 8.49
CA HIS A 293 -7.90 -12.27 9.41
C HIS A 293 -9.14 -11.88 10.21
N LEU A 294 -8.94 -11.39 11.44
CA LEU A 294 -9.95 -10.55 12.10
C LEU A 294 -9.91 -9.17 11.43
N ALA A 295 -11.07 -8.66 11.07
CA ALA A 295 -11.24 -7.42 10.33
C ALA A 295 -12.22 -6.48 11.03
N SER A 296 -11.88 -5.20 11.11
CA SER A 296 -12.79 -4.16 11.62
C SER A 296 -12.87 -3.02 10.63
N ARG A 297 -14.07 -2.73 10.14
CA ARG A 297 -14.33 -1.61 9.23
C ARG A 297 -14.67 -0.37 10.05
N VAL A 298 -13.75 0.58 10.10
CA VAL A 298 -13.95 1.88 10.74
C VAL A 298 -14.46 2.85 9.70
N THR A 299 -15.55 3.57 10.01
CA THR A 299 -16.10 4.60 9.12
C THR A 299 -16.20 5.93 9.84
N GLY A 300 -16.17 7.03 9.10
CA GLY A 300 -16.25 8.34 9.72
C GLY A 300 -16.49 9.47 8.73
N ARG A 301 -16.61 10.67 9.28
CA ARG A 301 -16.70 11.91 8.50
C ARG A 301 -15.66 12.89 8.99
N LEU A 302 -14.76 13.31 8.10
CA LEU A 302 -13.69 14.25 8.42
C LEU A 302 -14.23 15.63 8.77
N SER A 303 -13.55 16.30 9.69
CA SER A 303 -13.72 17.72 10.00
C SER A 303 -13.37 18.61 8.81
N ASP A 304 -13.94 19.81 8.77
CA ASP A 304 -13.70 20.75 7.67
C ASP A 304 -12.21 21.08 7.53
N GLY A 305 -11.72 21.04 6.28
CA GLY A 305 -10.33 21.39 5.94
C GLY A 305 -9.30 20.27 6.08
N ALA A 306 -9.66 19.11 6.63
CA ALA A 306 -8.77 17.95 6.68
C ALA A 306 -8.63 17.28 5.30
N SER A 307 -7.41 16.93 4.92
CA SER A 307 -7.10 16.18 3.70
C SER A 307 -6.92 14.69 4.00
N VAL A 308 -7.14 13.83 3.00
CA VAL A 308 -6.77 12.40 3.09
C VAL A 308 -5.29 12.20 3.46
N LEU A 309 -4.40 13.11 3.06
CA LEU A 309 -2.98 13.02 3.46
C LEU A 309 -2.73 13.38 4.93
N ASP A 310 -3.59 14.18 5.55
CA ASP A 310 -3.53 14.42 7.00
C ASP A 310 -3.96 13.16 7.76
N VAL A 311 -4.94 12.43 7.24
CA VAL A 311 -5.35 11.11 7.75
C VAL A 311 -4.23 10.08 7.62
N VAL A 312 -3.61 9.98 6.43
CA VAL A 312 -2.47 9.09 6.20
C VAL A 312 -1.32 9.44 7.16
N ALA A 313 -1.04 10.73 7.37
CA ALA A 313 0.01 11.18 8.28
C ALA A 313 -0.27 10.81 9.76
N ALA A 314 -1.53 10.89 10.18
CA ALA A 314 -1.93 10.55 11.55
C ALA A 314 -1.91 9.03 11.79
N MET A 315 -2.32 8.24 10.81
CA MET A 315 -2.44 6.78 10.95
C MET A 315 -1.12 6.03 10.73
N HIS A 316 -0.19 6.57 9.93
CA HIS A 316 0.99 5.81 9.51
C HIS A 316 2.21 5.97 10.45
N PRO A 317 2.82 4.86 10.92
CA PRO A 317 2.37 3.48 10.80
C PRO A 317 1.34 3.11 11.88
N THR A 318 0.34 2.30 11.51
CA THR A 318 -0.60 1.73 12.47
C THR A 318 0.10 0.66 13.32
N ALA A 319 -0.52 0.24 14.42
CA ALA A 319 0.02 -0.88 15.20
C ALA A 319 -0.02 -2.23 14.46
N ALA A 320 -0.66 -2.33 13.28
CA ALA A 320 -0.63 -3.53 12.43
C ALA A 320 0.73 -3.75 11.76
N VAL A 321 1.52 -2.68 11.58
CA VAL A 321 2.82 -2.75 10.89
C VAL A 321 3.98 -2.08 11.61
N GLY A 322 3.69 -1.25 12.62
CA GLY A 322 4.67 -0.69 13.56
C GLY A 322 4.66 -1.47 14.88
N GLY A 323 3.76 -1.09 15.78
CA GLY A 323 3.60 -1.71 17.09
C GLY A 323 3.00 -0.76 18.12
N THR A 324 3.09 -1.11 19.40
CA THR A 324 2.50 -0.35 20.52
C THR A 324 3.43 -0.37 21.73
N PRO A 325 3.78 0.79 22.32
CA PRO A 325 3.63 2.14 21.79
C PRO A 325 4.40 2.34 20.47
N THR A 326 3.85 3.09 19.52
CA THR A 326 4.38 3.19 18.15
C THR A 326 5.82 3.71 18.10
N ALA A 327 6.16 4.74 18.88
CA ALA A 327 7.50 5.32 18.88
C ALA A 327 8.57 4.30 19.30
N THR A 328 8.33 3.59 20.40
CA THR A 328 9.23 2.54 20.92
C THR A 328 9.30 1.34 19.99
N ALA A 329 8.18 0.91 19.40
CA ALA A 329 8.18 -0.16 18.41
C ALA A 329 9.04 0.19 17.17
N LEU A 330 9.03 1.45 16.71
CA LEU A 330 9.88 1.90 15.61
C LEU A 330 11.37 1.91 15.96
N GLU A 331 11.74 2.18 17.21
CA GLU A 331 13.13 2.03 17.67
C GLU A 331 13.57 0.56 17.60
N VAL A 332 12.76 -0.35 18.16
CA VAL A 332 13.03 -1.80 18.14
C VAL A 332 13.11 -2.33 16.71
N ILE A 333 12.26 -1.88 15.79
CA ILE A 333 12.33 -2.25 14.37
C ILE A 333 13.67 -1.85 13.75
N ARG A 334 14.14 -0.63 13.99
CA ARG A 334 15.44 -0.16 13.47
C ARG A 334 16.61 -0.92 14.05
N GLU A 335 16.52 -1.32 15.32
CA GLU A 335 17.55 -2.09 16.02
C GLU A 335 17.66 -3.53 15.49
N LEU A 336 16.53 -4.16 15.13
CA LEU A 336 16.48 -5.62 14.92
C LEU A 336 16.39 -6.09 13.47
N GLU A 337 15.92 -5.28 12.52
CA GLU A 337 15.63 -5.78 11.15
C GLU A 337 16.82 -5.79 10.19
N ASP A 338 17.87 -5.03 10.49
CA ASP A 338 19.03 -4.78 9.60
C ASP A 338 18.60 -4.42 8.15
N MET A 339 17.50 -3.68 8.02
CA MET A 339 17.01 -3.20 6.73
C MET A 339 16.26 -1.88 6.78
N ASP A 340 16.34 -1.16 5.68
CA ASP A 340 15.33 -0.18 5.31
C ASP A 340 14.19 -0.89 4.56
N ARG A 341 12.97 -0.81 5.10
CA ARG A 341 11.76 -1.34 4.46
C ARG A 341 11.41 -0.59 3.17
N GLY A 342 11.87 0.65 3.00
CA GLY A 342 11.48 1.51 1.88
C GLY A 342 9.97 1.66 1.85
N GLY A 343 9.35 1.41 0.69
CA GLY A 343 7.88 1.46 0.54
C GLY A 343 7.12 0.30 1.19
N TYR A 344 7.76 -0.81 1.56
CA TYR A 344 7.07 -1.92 2.22
C TYR A 344 6.50 -1.48 3.57
N ALA A 345 5.26 -1.87 3.85
CA ALA A 345 4.47 -1.43 5.01
C ALA A 345 4.24 0.09 5.10
N GLY A 346 4.59 0.85 4.06
CA GLY A 346 4.25 2.26 3.92
C GLY A 346 2.91 2.48 3.22
N PRO A 347 2.37 3.71 3.24
CA PRO A 347 1.17 4.06 2.49
C PRO A 347 1.41 3.98 0.97
N VAL A 348 0.50 3.32 0.26
CA VAL A 348 0.51 3.23 -1.21
C VAL A 348 -0.91 3.40 -1.76
N GLY A 349 -1.08 4.16 -2.84
CA GLY A 349 -2.41 4.47 -3.33
C GLY A 349 -2.46 5.62 -4.33
N TRP A 350 -3.57 6.35 -4.31
CA TRP A 350 -3.80 7.48 -5.21
C TRP A 350 -4.64 8.60 -4.55
N ILE A 351 -4.55 9.79 -5.13
CA ILE A 351 -5.35 10.97 -4.78
C ILE A 351 -5.67 11.79 -6.04
N ASP A 352 -6.90 12.30 -6.17
CA ASP A 352 -7.31 13.18 -7.27
C ASP A 352 -7.32 14.68 -6.90
N ALA A 353 -7.59 15.53 -7.90
CA ALA A 353 -7.66 16.99 -7.72
C ALA A 353 -8.78 17.49 -6.79
N ARG A 354 -9.77 16.66 -6.46
CA ARG A 354 -10.82 16.98 -5.47
C ARG A 354 -10.41 16.59 -4.05
N GLY A 355 -9.28 15.88 -3.91
CA GLY A 355 -8.80 15.35 -2.64
C GLY A 355 -9.38 13.97 -2.29
N ASP A 356 -10.17 13.37 -3.17
CA ASP A 356 -10.62 12.00 -3.01
C ASP A 356 -9.46 11.04 -3.31
N GLY A 357 -9.44 9.90 -2.65
CA GLY A 357 -8.32 8.97 -2.81
C GLY A 357 -8.47 7.70 -2.00
N GLU A 358 -7.64 6.73 -2.34
CA GLU A 358 -7.53 5.48 -1.58
C GLU A 358 -6.05 5.20 -1.30
N TRP A 359 -5.75 4.86 -0.06
CA TRP A 359 -4.43 4.49 0.41
C TRP A 359 -4.54 3.16 1.15
N GLY A 360 -3.74 2.18 0.74
CA GLY A 360 -3.53 0.96 1.48
C GLY A 360 -2.18 0.96 2.19
N ILE A 361 -1.97 -0.09 2.98
CA ILE A 361 -0.65 -0.41 3.53
C ILE A 361 0.04 -1.34 2.53
N ALA A 362 1.24 -1.02 2.08
CA ALA A 362 1.95 -1.81 1.07
C ALA A 362 2.41 -3.17 1.62
N LEU A 363 1.52 -4.15 1.56
CA LEU A 363 1.72 -5.52 2.02
C LEU A 363 1.66 -6.50 0.84
N ARG A 364 2.20 -7.70 1.06
CA ARG A 364 2.25 -8.78 0.06
C ARG A 364 2.78 -8.24 -1.27
N CYS A 365 3.91 -7.55 -1.19
CA CYS A 365 4.48 -6.79 -2.29
C CYS A 365 5.97 -7.06 -2.45
N ALA A 366 6.50 -6.63 -3.59
CA ALA A 366 7.93 -6.61 -3.86
C ALA A 366 8.34 -5.27 -4.47
N ALA A 367 9.58 -4.86 -4.18
CA ALA A 367 10.25 -3.76 -4.87
C ALA A 367 11.07 -4.33 -6.04
N ILE A 368 10.75 -3.90 -7.26
CA ILE A 368 11.33 -4.43 -8.51
C ILE A 368 12.40 -3.46 -9.05
N THR A 369 13.53 -4.02 -9.47
CA THR A 369 14.59 -3.32 -10.22
C THR A 369 15.19 -4.27 -11.25
N GLY A 370 14.87 -4.06 -12.52
CA GLY A 370 15.34 -4.90 -13.62
C GLY A 370 14.87 -6.36 -13.47
N ASP A 371 15.82 -7.27 -13.34
CA ASP A 371 15.62 -8.71 -13.13
C ASP A 371 15.51 -9.12 -11.65
N ARG A 372 15.60 -8.16 -10.72
CA ARG A 372 15.54 -8.42 -9.27
C ARG A 372 14.25 -7.91 -8.65
N ALA A 373 13.69 -8.71 -7.75
CA ALA A 373 12.58 -8.33 -6.88
C ALA A 373 12.96 -8.60 -5.42
N ARG A 374 12.84 -7.57 -4.57
CA ARG A 374 12.95 -7.71 -3.11
C ARG A 374 11.56 -7.89 -2.52
N LEU A 375 11.26 -9.08 -2.03
CA LEU A 375 9.98 -9.47 -1.43
C LEU A 375 10.02 -9.20 0.07
N PHE A 376 8.87 -8.93 0.68
CA PHE A 376 8.79 -8.64 2.10
C PHE A 376 7.62 -9.36 2.77
N ALA A 377 7.79 -9.70 4.04
CA ALA A 377 6.71 -10.12 4.94
C ALA A 377 7.05 -9.74 6.38
N GLY A 378 6.03 -9.40 7.16
CA GLY A 378 6.18 -9.12 8.58
C GLY A 378 5.12 -9.81 9.42
N CYS A 379 5.44 -9.99 10.69
CA CYS A 379 4.66 -10.73 11.68
C CYS A 379 4.52 -9.89 12.95
N GLY A 380 3.33 -9.87 13.53
CA GLY A 380 3.04 -9.19 14.79
C GLY A 380 3.58 -10.02 15.95
N ILE A 381 4.65 -9.52 16.60
CA ILE A 381 5.31 -10.20 17.71
C ILE A 381 4.68 -9.73 19.01
N MET A 382 4.27 -10.72 19.82
CA MET A 382 3.71 -10.57 21.17
C MET A 382 4.62 -11.27 22.19
N GLY A 383 4.39 -11.06 23.49
CA GLY A 383 5.22 -11.65 24.55
C GLY A 383 5.23 -13.19 24.61
N GLU A 384 4.27 -13.83 23.95
CA GLU A 384 4.11 -15.29 23.85
C GLU A 384 4.38 -15.84 22.44
N SER A 385 4.91 -15.01 21.54
CA SER A 385 5.29 -15.44 20.19
C SER A 385 6.44 -16.45 20.20
N ASP A 386 6.33 -17.48 19.37
CA ASP A 386 7.37 -18.48 19.14
C ASP A 386 8.13 -18.17 17.83
N PRO A 387 9.47 -17.98 17.86
CA PRO A 387 10.24 -17.59 16.68
C PRO A 387 10.03 -18.46 15.43
N ALA A 388 9.97 -19.78 15.59
CA ALA A 388 9.81 -20.70 14.47
C ALA A 388 8.41 -20.61 13.85
N SER A 389 7.39 -20.42 14.69
CA SER A 389 6.02 -20.20 14.24
C SER A 389 5.88 -18.88 13.48
N GLU A 390 6.48 -17.79 13.98
CA GLU A 390 6.47 -16.49 13.30
C GLU A 390 7.24 -16.54 11.96
N LEU A 391 8.30 -17.36 11.89
CA LEU A 391 9.05 -17.59 10.65
C LEU A 391 8.17 -18.30 9.61
N ALA A 392 7.43 -19.33 10.02
CA ALA A 392 6.50 -20.04 9.16
C ALA A 392 5.38 -19.12 8.65
N GLU A 393 4.89 -18.20 9.48
CA GLU A 393 3.92 -17.18 9.07
C GLU A 393 4.53 -16.20 8.03
N ALA A 394 5.75 -15.72 8.26
CA ALA A 394 6.43 -14.84 7.30
C ALA A 394 6.61 -15.54 5.94
N GLN A 395 7.05 -16.80 5.94
CA GLN A 395 7.16 -17.61 4.73
C GLN A 395 5.81 -17.79 4.03
N ALA A 396 4.72 -17.96 4.78
CA ALA A 396 3.37 -18.05 4.23
C ALA A 396 2.93 -16.76 3.53
N LYS A 397 3.24 -15.60 4.11
CA LYS A 397 2.97 -14.29 3.51
C LYS A 397 3.83 -14.06 2.25
N LEU A 398 5.09 -14.50 2.23
CA LEU A 398 5.99 -14.41 1.07
C LEU A 398 5.52 -15.24 -0.13
N ARG A 399 4.79 -16.35 0.08
CA ARG A 399 4.24 -17.18 -1.01
C ARG A 399 3.38 -16.41 -2.01
N VAL A 400 2.74 -15.32 -1.58
CA VAL A 400 1.93 -14.46 -2.46
C VAL A 400 2.78 -13.89 -3.61
N MET A 401 3.93 -13.30 -3.30
CA MET A 401 4.80 -12.71 -4.32
C MET A 401 5.62 -13.75 -5.07
N ARG A 402 5.94 -14.89 -4.43
CA ARG A 402 6.55 -16.02 -5.13
C ARG A 402 5.63 -16.56 -6.23
N TYR A 403 4.35 -16.74 -5.92
CA TYR A 403 3.32 -17.08 -6.91
C TYR A 403 3.26 -16.05 -8.04
N ALA A 404 3.23 -14.76 -7.72
CA ALA A 404 3.17 -13.70 -8.73
C ALA A 404 4.37 -13.75 -9.70
N LEU A 405 5.56 -14.11 -9.21
CA LEU A 405 6.77 -14.25 -10.02
C LEU A 405 6.83 -15.56 -10.82
N GLU A 406 6.46 -16.68 -10.21
CA GLU A 406 6.62 -18.03 -10.76
C GLU A 406 5.48 -18.41 -11.73
N GLY A 407 4.24 -18.02 -11.42
CA GLY A 407 3.04 -18.40 -12.17
C GLY A 407 2.24 -19.50 -11.48
#